data_AF-A0A258G9X8-F1
#
_entry.id   AF-A0A258G9X8-F1
#
_cell.length_a   1.000
_cell.length_b   1.000
_cell.length_c   1.000
_cell.angle_alpha   90.00
_cell.angle_beta   90.00
_cell.angle_gamma   90.00
#
_symmetry.space_group_name_H-M   'P 1'
#
loop_
_entity.id
_entity.type
_entity.pdbx_description
1 polymer ?
#
loop_
_entity_poly.entity_id
_entity_poly.type
_entity_poly.pdbx_seq_one_letter_code
_entity_poly.pdbx_strand_id
1 'polypeptide(L)'
;MKINIVKLHHNAILPRYQTAAAAGADIHACLDAPVTLAPMERRMIPTGLAIGLPLGFEVQIRARSGMSIKHGITMVNGVGTIDSDYRGELGVLLINLGREPFTVEPGMRIAQMVVARYEVVEWQEVDELEGTSRGEGGYGSTGHNI
;
A
#
# COMPACT_ATOMS: atom_id res chain seq x y z
N MET A 1 12.99 4.35 -15.72
CA MET A 1 13.44 4.69 -14.35
C MET A 1 13.99 3.43 -13.69
N LYS A 2 15.05 3.54 -12.88
CA LYS A 2 15.57 2.43 -12.06
C LYS A 2 15.49 2.83 -10.59
N ILE A 3 15.06 1.91 -9.73
CA ILE A 3 14.98 2.10 -8.28
C ILE A 3 15.93 1.09 -7.64
N ASN A 4 16.73 1.55 -6.68
CA ASN A 4 17.61 0.67 -5.93
C ASN A 4 16.79 -0.15 -4.94
N ILE A 5 17.06 -1.45 -4.87
CA ILE A 5 16.37 -2.39 -3.97
C ILE A 5 17.39 -3.35 -3.38
N VAL A 6 17.26 -3.62 -2.08
CA VAL A 6 18.10 -4.55 -1.33
C VAL A 6 17.21 -5.65 -0.77
N LYS A 7 17.65 -6.91 -0.94
CA LYS A 7 17.10 -8.03 -0.17
C LYS A 7 17.81 -8.07 1.19
N LEU A 8 17.06 -7.82 2.25
CA LEU A 8 17.54 -7.92 3.64
C LEU A 8 17.53 -9.37 4.13
N HIS A 9 16.67 -10.21 3.53
CA HIS A 9 16.59 -11.64 3.80
C HIS A 9 16.81 -12.47 2.54
N HIS A 10 17.40 -13.65 2.70
CA HIS A 10 17.74 -14.55 1.59
C HIS A 10 16.50 -15.06 0.84
N ASN A 11 15.39 -15.26 1.57
CA ASN A 11 14.09 -15.69 1.07
C ASN A 11 13.21 -14.55 0.54
N ALA A 12 13.65 -13.29 0.60
CA ALA A 12 12.92 -12.17 0.03
C ALA A 12 12.74 -12.35 -1.49
N ILE A 13 11.60 -11.95 -2.04
CA ILE A 13 11.28 -12.08 -3.45
C ILE A 13 11.16 -10.70 -4.08
N LEU A 14 11.91 -10.43 -5.14
CA LEU A 14 11.85 -9.14 -5.83
C LEU A 14 10.45 -8.92 -6.44
N PRO A 15 9.86 -7.72 -6.30
CA PRO A 15 8.55 -7.42 -6.87
C PRO A 15 8.54 -7.56 -8.39
N ARG A 16 7.41 -8.00 -8.96
CA ARG A 16 7.25 -8.16 -10.41
C ARG A 16 5.90 -7.66 -10.90
N TYR A 17 5.93 -6.94 -12.01
CA TYR A 17 4.75 -6.66 -12.83
C TYR A 17 4.31 -7.97 -13.50
N GLN A 18 3.04 -8.33 -13.31
CA GLN A 18 2.52 -9.61 -13.80
C GLN A 18 2.11 -9.55 -15.28
N THR A 19 1.89 -8.36 -15.82
CA THR A 19 1.58 -8.11 -17.23
C THR A 19 2.31 -6.84 -17.70
N ALA A 20 2.43 -6.68 -19.02
CA ALA A 20 3.10 -5.51 -19.59
C ALA A 20 2.43 -4.17 -19.27
N ALA A 21 1.12 -4.18 -18.97
CA ALA A 21 0.33 -3.00 -18.66
C ALA A 21 0.00 -2.87 -17.15
N ALA A 22 0.56 -3.72 -16.29
CA ALA A 22 0.31 -3.65 -14.86
C ALA A 22 0.92 -2.37 -14.27
N ALA A 23 0.11 -1.58 -13.56
CA ALA A 23 0.58 -0.40 -12.84
C ALA A 23 1.32 -0.77 -11.55
N GLY A 24 0.93 -1.88 -10.91
CA GLY A 24 1.50 -2.35 -9.64
C GLY A 24 2.39 -3.59 -9.81
N ALA A 25 3.48 -3.64 -9.05
CA ALA A 25 4.33 -4.83 -8.93
C ALA A 25 3.95 -5.62 -7.66
N ASP A 26 3.68 -6.92 -7.80
CA ASP A 26 3.25 -7.78 -6.69
C ASP A 26 4.37 -7.93 -5.65
N ILE A 27 4.01 -7.78 -4.37
CA ILE A 27 4.87 -7.92 -3.19
C ILE A 27 4.57 -9.23 -2.48
N HIS A 28 5.61 -9.90 -2.01
CA HIS A 28 5.52 -11.22 -1.39
C HIS A 28 5.82 -11.17 0.10
N ALA A 29 5.18 -12.05 0.87
CA ALA A 29 5.47 -12.27 2.28
C ALA A 29 6.84 -12.95 2.44
N CYS A 30 7.72 -12.34 3.23
CA CYS A 30 9.02 -12.90 3.58
C CYS A 30 8.95 -13.52 4.98
N LEU A 31 8.38 -14.72 5.08
CA LEU A 31 8.12 -15.41 6.33
C LEU A 31 8.91 -16.72 6.39
N ASP A 32 9.33 -17.12 7.59
CA ASP A 32 9.91 -18.45 7.83
C ASP A 32 8.82 -19.52 8.08
N ALA A 33 7.66 -19.10 8.58
CA ALA A 33 6.51 -19.95 8.85
C ALA A 33 5.18 -19.22 8.54
N PRO A 34 4.09 -19.95 8.29
CA PRO A 34 2.79 -19.35 8.02
C PRO A 34 2.28 -18.49 9.19
N VAL A 35 1.58 -17.40 8.88
CA VAL A 35 0.96 -16.51 9.87
C VAL A 35 -0.53 -16.44 9.61
N THR A 36 -1.34 -16.85 10.58
CA THR A 36 -2.80 -16.76 10.50
C THR A 36 -3.31 -15.48 11.13
N LEU A 37 -4.21 -14.78 10.43
CA LEU A 37 -4.98 -13.65 10.93
C LEU A 37 -6.42 -14.11 11.19
N ALA A 38 -6.83 -14.12 12.45
CA ALA A 38 -8.24 -14.25 12.83
C ALA A 38 -9.07 -13.05 12.31
N PRO A 39 -10.40 -13.17 12.23
CA PRO A 39 -11.27 -12.02 11.95
C PRO A 39 -10.93 -10.81 12.85
N MET A 40 -10.84 -9.63 12.24
CA MET A 40 -10.44 -8.34 12.82
C MET A 40 -8.99 -8.26 13.35
N GLU A 41 -8.19 -9.31 13.17
CA GLU A 41 -6.79 -9.30 13.53
C GLU A 41 -5.94 -8.50 12.54
N ARG A 42 -4.89 -7.88 13.07
CA ARG A 42 -3.92 -7.09 12.33
C ARG A 42 -2.53 -7.68 12.50
N ARG A 43 -1.76 -7.74 11.41
CA ARG A 43 -0.35 -8.12 11.43
C ARG A 43 0.43 -7.31 10.40
N MET A 44 1.62 -6.89 10.81
CA MET A 44 2.64 -6.48 9.86
C MET A 44 3.28 -7.74 9.29
N ILE A 45 3.23 -7.90 7.97
CA ILE A 45 3.90 -8.98 7.26
C ILE A 45 5.17 -8.42 6.61
N PRO A 46 6.37 -8.91 6.99
CA PRO A 46 7.64 -8.48 6.42
C PRO A 46 7.74 -8.86 4.94
N THR A 47 8.51 -8.08 4.18
CA THR A 47 8.80 -8.35 2.76
C THR A 47 10.26 -8.73 2.51
N GLY A 48 11.13 -8.50 3.49
CA GLY A 48 12.57 -8.66 3.38
C GLY A 48 13.23 -7.74 2.38
N LEU A 49 12.58 -6.62 2.04
CA LEU A 49 13.05 -5.66 1.04
C LEU A 49 13.24 -4.28 1.67
N ALA A 50 14.29 -3.57 1.27
CA ALA A 50 14.44 -2.14 1.44
C ALA A 50 14.63 -1.48 0.08
N ILE A 51 14.15 -0.25 -0.10
CA ILE A 51 14.26 0.48 -1.37
C ILE A 51 14.89 1.86 -1.16
N GLY A 52 15.53 2.37 -2.22
CA GLY A 52 16.01 3.74 -2.31
C GLY A 52 15.34 4.45 -3.46
N LEU A 53 14.40 5.34 -3.15
CA LEU A 53 13.67 6.14 -4.15
C LEU A 53 14.38 7.48 -4.39
N PRO A 54 14.29 8.04 -5.61
CA PRO A 54 14.66 9.42 -5.85
C PRO A 54 13.67 10.39 -5.19
N LEU A 55 14.14 11.61 -4.86
CA LEU A 55 13.26 12.69 -4.41
C LEU A 55 12.15 12.99 -5.42
N GLY A 56 10.96 13.36 -4.94
CA GLY A 56 9.77 13.61 -5.76
C GLY A 56 9.00 12.34 -6.16
N PHE A 57 9.37 11.19 -5.58
CA PHE A 57 8.67 9.92 -5.76
C PHE A 57 8.41 9.23 -4.43
N GLU A 58 7.20 8.71 -4.27
CA GLU A 58 6.83 7.79 -3.20
C GLU A 58 6.53 6.40 -3.79
N VAL A 59 6.48 5.39 -2.92
CA VAL A 59 5.84 4.12 -3.26
C VAL A 59 4.57 3.97 -2.46
N GLN A 60 3.49 3.65 -3.16
CA GLN A 60 2.19 3.31 -2.60
C GLN A 60 2.02 1.80 -2.54
N ILE A 61 1.96 1.24 -1.35
CA ILE A 61 1.58 -0.15 -1.09
C ILE A 61 0.06 -0.21 -1.04
N ARG A 62 -0.53 -1.02 -1.94
CA ARG A 62 -1.97 -1.15 -2.11
C ARG A 62 -2.42 -2.60 -1.94
N ALA A 63 -3.64 -2.80 -1.46
CA ALA A 63 -4.26 -4.12 -1.38
C ALA A 63 -4.44 -4.75 -2.78
N ARG A 64 -4.45 -6.09 -2.83
CA ARG A 64 -4.77 -6.85 -4.04
C ARG A 64 -6.27 -7.13 -4.07
N SER A 65 -6.96 -6.67 -5.11
CA SER A 65 -8.43 -6.77 -5.22
C SER A 65 -8.96 -8.18 -4.99
N GLY A 66 -8.28 -9.19 -5.53
CA GLY A 66 -8.64 -10.60 -5.34
C GLY A 66 -8.60 -11.07 -3.89
N MET A 67 -7.63 -10.60 -3.09
CA MET A 67 -7.57 -10.94 -1.66
C MET A 67 -8.67 -10.21 -0.87
N SER A 68 -8.93 -8.95 -1.23
CA SER A 68 -9.94 -8.13 -0.57
C SER A 68 -11.35 -8.67 -0.80
N ILE A 69 -11.73 -8.99 -2.03
CA ILE A 69 -13.09 -9.45 -2.33
C ILE A 69 -13.34 -10.90 -1.93
N LYS A 70 -12.34 -11.78 -2.03
CA LYS A 70 -12.51 -13.22 -1.75
C LYS A 70 -12.36 -13.57 -0.28
N HIS A 71 -11.52 -12.83 0.45
CA HIS A 71 -11.12 -13.19 1.81
C HIS A 71 -11.26 -12.05 2.82
N GLY A 72 -11.66 -10.85 2.39
CA GLY A 72 -11.73 -9.69 3.28
C GLY A 72 -10.36 -9.17 3.72
N ILE A 73 -9.28 -9.56 3.03
CA ILE A 73 -7.92 -9.12 3.39
C ILE A 73 -7.61 -7.79 2.71
N THR A 74 -7.29 -6.80 3.54
CA THR A 74 -6.89 -5.47 3.08
C THR A 74 -5.81 -4.90 3.99
N MET A 75 -5.46 -3.64 3.77
CA MET A 75 -4.46 -2.92 4.55
C MET A 75 -5.13 -2.03 5.57
N VAL A 76 -4.68 -2.09 6.83
CA VAL A 76 -5.25 -1.29 7.93
C VAL A 76 -5.02 0.21 7.74
N ASN A 77 -3.92 0.58 7.09
CA ASN A 77 -3.57 1.96 6.74
C ASN A 77 -4.13 2.41 5.38
N GLY A 78 -4.99 1.60 4.74
CA GLY A 78 -5.54 1.90 3.42
C GLY A 78 -4.50 1.79 2.31
N VAL A 79 -3.74 2.85 2.10
CA VAL A 79 -2.58 2.90 1.19
C VAL A 79 -1.34 3.19 2.03
N GLY A 80 -0.34 2.31 1.96
CA GLY A 80 0.94 2.55 2.63
C GLY A 80 1.82 3.47 1.81
N THR A 81 2.17 4.63 2.34
CA THR A 81 3.17 5.53 1.75
C THR A 81 4.57 5.15 2.23
N ILE A 82 5.48 4.97 1.28
CA ILE A 82 6.91 4.77 1.52
C ILE A 82 7.65 5.99 1.00
N ASP A 83 8.25 6.73 1.93
CA ASP A 83 8.98 7.96 1.66
C ASP A 83 10.34 7.71 0.99
N SER A 84 10.83 8.74 0.30
CA SER A 84 12.06 8.63 -0.50
C SER A 84 13.35 8.53 0.31
N ASP A 85 13.32 8.93 1.58
CA ASP A 85 14.41 8.83 2.55
C ASP A 85 14.32 7.57 3.43
N TYR A 86 13.24 6.80 3.34
CA TYR A 86 13.09 5.55 4.08
C TYR A 86 14.05 4.47 3.57
N ARG A 87 14.80 3.84 4.48
CA ARG A 87 15.77 2.76 4.17
C ARG A 87 15.56 1.49 5.00
N GLY A 88 14.51 1.46 5.80
CA GLY A 88 14.14 0.27 6.58
C GLY A 88 13.48 -0.80 5.72
N GLU A 89 13.12 -1.90 6.37
CA GLU A 89 12.37 -2.97 5.73
C GLU A 89 10.93 -2.55 5.44
N LEU A 90 10.47 -2.82 4.22
CA LEU A 90 9.07 -2.62 3.86
C LEU A 90 8.20 -3.68 4.55
N GLY A 91 7.17 -3.22 5.26
CA GLY A 91 6.15 -4.07 5.87
C GLY A 91 4.77 -3.86 5.24
N VAL A 92 3.98 -4.92 5.13
CA VAL A 92 2.58 -4.85 4.69
C VAL A 92 1.67 -4.99 5.91
N LEU A 93 0.92 -3.95 6.23
CA LEU A 93 0.06 -3.91 7.41
C LEU A 93 -1.32 -4.51 7.10
N LEU A 94 -1.43 -5.82 7.13
CA LEU A 94 -2.66 -6.52 6.80
C LEU A 94 -3.67 -6.49 7.96
N ILE A 95 -4.95 -6.43 7.58
CA ILE A 95 -6.11 -6.68 8.44
C ILE A 95 -7.03 -7.69 7.76
N ASN A 96 -7.57 -8.61 8.56
CA ASN A 96 -8.63 -9.50 8.11
C ASN A 96 -10.00 -8.92 8.48
N LEU A 97 -10.72 -8.37 7.49
CA LEU A 97 -12.11 -7.94 7.65
C LEU A 97 -13.12 -9.04 7.28
N GLY A 98 -12.62 -10.21 6.88
CA GLY A 98 -13.43 -11.39 6.60
C GLY A 98 -13.97 -12.03 7.88
N ARG A 99 -14.80 -13.06 7.69
CA ARG A 99 -15.43 -13.82 8.79
C ARG A 99 -14.65 -15.08 9.16
N GLU A 100 -13.77 -15.53 8.28
CA GLU A 100 -12.96 -16.73 8.45
C GLU A 100 -11.48 -16.35 8.70
N PRO A 101 -10.72 -17.14 9.46
CA PRO A 101 -9.28 -16.99 9.56
C PRO A 101 -8.60 -17.06 8.17
N PHE A 102 -7.56 -16.27 7.97
CA PHE A 102 -6.78 -16.26 6.75
C PHE A 102 -5.30 -16.49 7.06
N THR A 103 -4.70 -17.49 6.42
CA THR A 103 -3.28 -17.81 6.58
C THR A 103 -2.46 -17.21 5.46
N VAL A 104 -1.49 -16.37 5.83
CA VAL A 104 -0.44 -15.89 4.93
C VAL A 104 0.68 -16.90 4.91
N GLU A 105 0.93 -17.50 3.75
CA GLU A 105 2.01 -18.46 3.53
C GLU A 105 3.33 -17.75 3.19
N PRO A 106 4.50 -18.34 3.52
CA PRO A 106 5.79 -17.89 3.00
C PRO A 106 5.77 -17.73 1.47
N GLY A 107 6.24 -16.58 0.98
CA GLY A 107 6.26 -16.27 -0.45
C GLY A 107 4.89 -15.96 -1.05
N MET A 108 3.81 -15.89 -0.27
CA MET A 108 2.49 -15.50 -0.77
C MET A 108 2.51 -14.04 -1.26
N ARG A 109 1.86 -13.76 -2.40
CA ARG A 109 1.63 -12.39 -2.87
C ARG A 109 0.57 -11.70 -2.02
N ILE A 110 0.97 -10.70 -1.25
CA ILE A 110 0.13 -10.09 -0.20
C ILE A 110 -0.32 -8.65 -0.51
N ALA A 111 0.43 -7.93 -1.34
CA ALA A 111 0.15 -6.55 -1.71
C ALA A 111 0.73 -6.25 -3.10
N GLN A 112 0.55 -5.03 -3.59
CA GLN A 112 1.21 -4.52 -4.79
C GLN A 112 1.76 -3.11 -4.52
N MET A 113 2.93 -2.78 -5.06
CA MET A 113 3.48 -1.42 -5.02
C MET A 113 3.23 -0.69 -6.34
N VAL A 114 2.86 0.58 -6.24
CA VAL A 114 2.84 1.54 -7.34
C VAL A 114 3.82 2.66 -7.01
N VAL A 115 4.74 2.97 -7.93
CA VAL A 115 5.61 4.14 -7.79
C VAL A 115 4.86 5.37 -8.30
N ALA A 116 4.74 6.41 -7.48
CA ALA A 116 4.00 7.62 -7.80
C ALA A 116 4.89 8.87 -7.64
N ARG A 117 4.63 9.88 -8.47
CA ARG A 117 5.20 11.22 -8.27
C ARG A 117 4.38 11.97 -7.23
N TYR A 118 5.05 12.79 -6.42
CA TYR A 118 4.41 13.73 -5.51
C TYR A 118 5.10 15.10 -5.61
N GLU A 119 4.38 16.14 -5.18
CA GLU A 119 4.91 17.50 -5.06
C GLU A 119 5.13 17.85 -3.60
N VAL A 120 6.21 18.56 -3.30
CA VAL A 120 6.42 19.20 -2.00
C VAL A 120 5.84 20.60 -2.08
N VAL A 121 4.90 20.92 -1.20
CA VAL A 121 4.23 22.23 -1.18
C VAL A 121 4.77 23.11 -0.06
N GLU A 122 4.77 24.41 -0.30
CA GLU A 122 4.91 25.44 0.74
C GLU A 122 3.51 25.97 1.08
N TRP A 123 3.18 26.02 2.37
CA TRP A 123 1.88 26.51 2.81
C TRP A 123 1.89 28.04 2.89
N GLN A 124 0.91 28.67 2.23
CA GLN A 124 0.65 30.10 2.35
C GLN A 124 -0.66 30.31 3.11
N GLU A 125 -0.59 30.79 4.34
CA GLU A 125 -1.75 31.14 5.15
C GLU A 125 -2.40 32.43 4.62
N VAL A 126 -3.74 32.45 4.51
CA VAL A 126 -4.55 33.57 4.02
C VAL A 126 -5.82 33.70 4.86
N ASP A 127 -6.38 34.89 4.94
CA ASP A 127 -7.61 35.13 5.73
C ASP A 127 -8.85 34.49 5.10
N GLU A 128 -8.93 34.44 3.76
CA GLU A 128 -10.07 33.87 3.01
C GLU A 128 -9.62 33.18 1.71
N LEU A 129 -10.32 32.11 1.32
CA LEU A 129 -10.11 31.40 0.05
C LEU A 129 -11.02 31.97 -1.05
N GLU A 130 -10.55 31.93 -2.30
CA GLU A 130 -11.40 32.28 -3.45
C GLU A 130 -12.60 31.32 -3.58
N GLY A 131 -13.76 31.88 -3.91
CA GLY A 131 -14.97 31.09 -4.14
C GLY A 131 -14.86 30.17 -5.36
N THR A 132 -15.43 28.97 -5.26
CA THR A 132 -15.55 28.03 -6.38
C THR A 132 -16.99 27.57 -6.56
N SER A 133 -17.33 26.98 -7.71
CA SER A 133 -18.66 26.42 -7.97
C SER A 133 -19.06 25.31 -6.99
N ARG A 134 -18.08 24.61 -6.39
CA ARG A 134 -18.32 23.59 -5.36
C ARG A 134 -18.45 24.19 -3.95
N GLY A 135 -17.72 25.27 -3.67
CA GLY A 135 -17.67 25.90 -2.35
C GLY A 135 -17.41 24.88 -1.23
N GLU A 136 -18.23 24.94 -0.18
CA GLU A 136 -18.17 24.04 0.99
C GLU A 136 -18.87 22.68 0.77
N GLY A 137 -19.36 22.38 -0.44
CA GLY A 137 -20.09 21.15 -0.74
C GLY A 137 -19.22 19.88 -0.68
N GLY A 138 -19.48 19.00 0.29
CA GLY A 138 -18.82 17.69 0.45
C GLY A 138 -19.77 16.56 0.82
N TYR A 139 -19.24 15.34 1.01
CA TYR A 139 -19.99 14.19 1.58
C TYR A 139 -21.33 13.84 0.91
N GLY A 140 -21.36 13.75 -0.43
CA GLY A 140 -22.59 13.42 -1.16
C GLY A 140 -23.46 14.63 -1.51
N SER A 141 -22.94 15.86 -1.39
CA SER A 141 -23.65 17.10 -1.73
C SER A 141 -24.21 17.19 -3.16
N THR A 142 -23.80 16.30 -4.07
CA THR A 142 -24.30 16.23 -5.46
C THR A 142 -25.32 15.11 -5.70
N GLY A 143 -25.64 14.29 -4.69
CA GLY A 143 -26.46 13.08 -4.86
C GLY A 143 -27.66 13.03 -3.92
N HIS A 144 -28.87 13.19 -4.47
CA HIS A 144 -30.10 12.70 -3.87
C HIS A 144 -30.32 11.27 -4.37
N ASN A 145 -29.93 10.27 -3.58
CA ASN A 145 -30.36 8.86 -3.58
C ASN A 145 -29.31 8.05 -2.81
N ILE A 146 -29.38 8.10 -1.49
CA ILE A 146 -28.76 7.13 -0.59
C ILE A 146 -29.88 6.36 0.08
#